data_AF-A0A1Y4S767-F1
#
_entry.id   AF-A0A1Y4S767-F1
#
_cell.length_a   1.000
_cell.length_b   1.000
_cell.length_c   1.000
_cell.angle_alpha   90.00
_cell.angle_beta   90.00
_cell.angle_gamma   90.00
#
_symmetry.space_group_name_H-M   'P 1'
#
loop_
_entity.id
_entity.type
_entity.pdbx_description
1 polymer ?
#
loop_
_entity_poly.entity_id
_entity_poly.type
_entity_poly.pdbx_seq_one_letter_code
_entity_poly.pdbx_strand_id
1 'polypeptide(L)'
;MAKHIYDKEFREGVIQYCLDHPDESYVSISKRFGVHDTTIGGWMKSYRKNDNEIVVRGSGNYSSDDAKEIARLKKELKDTKDALEVLKKAIGILGK
;
A
#
# COMPACT_ATOMS: atom_id res chain seq x y z
N MET A 1 18.38 -8.61 5.65
CA MET A 1 18.60 -7.69 4.50
C MET A 1 17.60 -6.55 4.62
N ALA A 2 18.04 -5.30 4.44
CA ALA A 2 17.13 -4.17 4.42
C ALA A 2 16.24 -4.24 3.17
N LYS A 3 14.93 -4.10 3.34
CA LYS A 3 13.98 -4.05 2.22
C LYS A 3 14.11 -2.68 1.57
N HIS A 4 14.63 -2.62 0.35
CA HIS A 4 14.64 -1.37 -0.43
C HIS A 4 13.19 -0.98 -0.73
N ILE A 5 12.78 0.20 -0.28
CA ILE A 5 11.46 0.76 -0.54
C ILE A 5 11.61 1.67 -1.74
N TYR A 6 10.92 1.34 -2.82
CA TYR A 6 10.79 2.20 -3.99
C TYR A 6 9.55 3.07 -3.80
N ASP A 7 9.66 4.35 -4.15
CA ASP A 7 8.52 5.25 -4.18
C ASP A 7 7.54 4.87 -5.31
N LYS A 8 6.37 5.51 -5.29
CA LYS A 8 5.30 5.22 -6.23
C LYS A 8 5.65 5.62 -7.65
N GLU A 9 6.16 6.82 -7.84
CA GLU A 9 6.48 7.37 -9.16
C GLU A 9 7.56 6.53 -9.86
N PHE A 10 8.57 6.08 -9.13
CA PHE A 10 9.61 5.21 -9.66
C PHE A 10 9.05 3.86 -10.12
N ARG A 11 8.21 3.21 -9.30
CA ARG A 11 7.57 1.96 -9.70
C ARG A 11 6.67 2.16 -10.93
N GLU A 12 5.95 3.27 -10.99
CA GLU A 12 5.11 3.63 -12.13
C GLU A 12 5.92 3.79 -13.41
N GLY A 13 7.04 4.52 -13.36
CA GLY A 13 7.92 4.68 -14.51
C GLY A 13 8.47 3.34 -15.02
N VAL A 14 8.86 2.43 -14.12
CA VAL A 14 9.37 1.10 -14.52
C VAL A 14 8.27 0.24 -15.15
N ILE A 15 7.05 0.23 -14.57
CA ILE A 15 5.93 -0.51 -15.14
C ILE A 15 5.55 0.05 -16.52
N GLN A 16 5.48 1.37 -16.66
CA GLN A 16 5.18 2.02 -17.93
C GLN A 16 6.22 1.66 -19.00
N TYR A 17 7.51 1.71 -18.64
CA TYR A 17 8.58 1.29 -19.55
C TYR A 17 8.43 -0.17 -20.00
N CYS A 18 8.03 -1.08 -19.10
CA CYS A 18 7.74 -2.47 -19.46
C CYS A 18 6.54 -2.62 -20.41
N LEU A 19 5.55 -1.72 -20.33
CA LEU A 19 4.39 -1.73 -21.23
C LEU A 19 4.75 -1.16 -22.61
N ASP A 20 5.59 -0.13 -22.64
CA ASP A 20 6.05 0.53 -23.87
C ASP A 20 7.07 -0.33 -24.66
N HIS A 21 7.77 -1.24 -23.97
CA HIS A 21 8.80 -2.11 -24.53
C HIS A 21 8.52 -3.60 -24.23
N PRO A 22 7.46 -4.19 -24.82
CA PRO A 22 7.06 -5.58 -24.55
C PRO A 22 8.06 -6.62 -25.07
N ASP A 23 8.97 -6.23 -25.96
CA ASP A 23 10.05 -7.02 -26.53
C ASP A 23 11.32 -7.02 -25.67
N GLU A 24 11.48 -6.05 -24.77
CA GLU A 24 12.60 -6.03 -23.83
C GLU A 24 12.38 -7.02 -22.67
N SER A 25 13.39 -7.86 -22.42
CA SER A 25 13.36 -8.77 -21.27
C SER A 25 13.50 -8.02 -19.94
N TYR A 26 12.90 -8.53 -18.86
CA TYR A 26 13.09 -7.99 -17.51
C TYR A 26 14.56 -7.98 -17.06
N VAL A 27 15.42 -8.81 -17.64
CA VAL A 27 16.87 -8.82 -17.38
C VAL A 27 17.59 -7.63 -18.02
N SER A 28 17.09 -7.11 -19.14
CA SER A 28 17.58 -5.86 -19.74
C SER A 28 17.13 -4.68 -18.88
N ILE A 29 15.84 -4.65 -18.57
CA ILE A 29 15.19 -3.58 -17.80
C ILE A 29 15.79 -3.49 -16.39
N SER A 30 16.09 -4.64 -15.76
CA SER A 30 16.71 -4.68 -14.43
C SER A 30 18.05 -3.96 -14.36
N LYS A 31 18.91 -4.16 -15.37
CA LYS A 31 20.21 -3.50 -15.47
C LYS A 31 20.08 -1.99 -15.65
N ARG A 32 19.05 -1.54 -16.39
CA ARG A 32 18.81 -0.12 -16.65
C ARG A 32 18.34 0.63 -15.41
N PHE A 33 17.39 0.06 -14.67
CA PHE A 33 16.76 0.72 -13.54
C PHE A 33 17.38 0.36 -12.19
N GLY A 34 18.34 -0.58 -12.15
CA GLY A 34 18.96 -1.05 -10.91
C GLY A 34 18.00 -1.83 -10.01
N VAL A 35 16.93 -2.40 -10.58
CA VAL A 35 15.91 -3.17 -9.87
C VAL A 35 16.04 -4.63 -10.26
N HIS A 36 16.02 -5.55 -9.31
CA HIS A 36 16.09 -6.98 -9.62
C HIS A 36 14.93 -7.41 -10.56
N ASP A 37 15.22 -8.22 -11.57
CA ASP A 37 14.27 -8.66 -12.61
C ASP A 37 13.02 -9.35 -12.01
N THR A 38 13.21 -10.18 -10.99
CA THR A 38 12.09 -10.80 -10.25
C THR A 38 11.19 -9.80 -9.54
N THR A 39 11.73 -8.65 -9.12
CA THR A 39 10.95 -7.57 -8.51
C THR A 39 10.09 -6.87 -9.56
N ILE A 40 10.65 -6.61 -10.74
CA ILE A 40 9.92 -6.05 -11.89
C ILE A 40 8.79 -7.00 -12.32
N GLY A 41 9.08 -8.30 -12.45
CA GLY A 41 8.06 -9.30 -12.76
C GLY A 41 6.95 -9.37 -11.72
N GLY A 42 7.30 -9.22 -10.43
CA GLY A 42 6.33 -9.08 -9.34
C GLY A 42 5.43 -7.86 -9.49
N TRP A 43 5.99 -6.70 -9.85
CA TRP A 43 5.23 -5.47 -10.08
C TRP A 43 4.26 -5.61 -11.25
N MET A 44 4.71 -6.15 -12.38
CA MET A 44 3.86 -6.40 -13.55
C MET A 44 2.71 -7.37 -13.24
N LYS A 45 2.96 -8.40 -12.42
CA LYS A 45 1.92 -9.33 -11.96
C LYS A 45 0.90 -8.65 -11.05
N SER A 46 1.36 -7.81 -10.12
CA SER A 46 0.46 -7.02 -9.26
C SER A 46 -0.37 -6.03 -10.05
N TYR A 47 0.25 -5.32 -11.01
CA TYR A 47 -0.43 -4.39 -11.91
C TYR A 47 -1.58 -5.04 -12.67
N ARG A 48 -1.32 -6.20 -13.31
CA ARG A 48 -2.35 -6.96 -14.03
C ARG A 48 -3.46 -7.50 -13.12
N LYS A 49 -3.17 -7.75 -11.84
CA LYS A 49 -4.14 -8.28 -10.87
C LYS A 49 -5.06 -7.19 -10.32
N ASN A 50 -4.58 -5.95 -10.24
CA ASN A 50 -5.30 -4.81 -9.67
C ASN A 50 -5.91 -3.93 -10.76
N ASP A 51 -6.47 -4.51 -11.83
CA ASP A 51 -7.14 -3.76 -12.91
C ASP A 51 -6.30 -2.65 -13.54
N ASN A 52 -5.00 -2.89 -13.74
CA ASN A 52 -4.03 -1.90 -14.25
C ASN A 52 -3.80 -0.71 -13.29
N GLU A 53 -4.01 -0.91 -11.99
CA GLU A 53 -3.69 0.08 -10.96
C GLU A 53 -2.38 -0.28 -10.22
N ILE A 54 -1.52 0.73 -10.05
CA ILE A 54 -0.22 0.59 -9.40
C ILE A 54 -0.38 0.85 -7.91
N VAL A 55 -0.57 -0.23 -7.17
CA VAL A 55 -0.69 -0.19 -5.72
C VAL A 55 0.70 -0.27 -5.07
N VAL A 56 1.13 0.82 -4.44
CA VAL A 56 2.38 0.88 -3.67
C VAL A 56 2.06 0.76 -2.19
N ARG A 57 1.98 -0.48 -1.73
CA ARG A 57 1.69 -0.78 -0.32
C ARG A 57 2.86 -0.29 0.55
N GLY A 58 2.59 0.67 1.44
CA GLY A 58 3.53 1.06 2.50
C GLY A 58 3.91 -0.12 3.40
N SER A 59 4.94 0.04 4.23
CA SER A 59 5.56 -1.03 5.06
C SER A 59 4.67 -1.68 6.14
N GLY A 60 3.36 -1.42 6.13
CA GLY A 60 2.41 -2.05 7.06
C GLY A 60 2.17 -3.51 6.71
N ASN A 61 2.21 -4.38 7.72
CA ASN A 61 2.10 -5.83 7.61
C ASN A 61 0.65 -6.31 7.32
N TYR A 62 -0.08 -5.58 6.46
CA TYR A 62 -1.45 -5.88 6.11
C TYR A 62 -1.50 -6.80 4.89
N SER A 63 -2.30 -7.87 5.01
CA SER A 63 -2.48 -8.91 3.99
C SER A 63 -3.08 -8.36 2.69
N SER A 64 -3.95 -7.35 2.78
CA SER A 64 -4.58 -6.64 1.65
C SER A 64 -4.70 -5.14 1.94
N ASP A 65 -5.01 -4.34 0.91
CA ASP A 65 -5.42 -2.94 1.10
C ASP A 65 -6.74 -2.86 1.86
N ASP A 66 -7.69 -3.75 1.55
CA ASP A 66 -8.90 -3.91 2.35
C ASP A 66 -8.56 -4.19 3.81
N ALA A 67 -7.55 -5.01 4.09
CA ALA A 67 -7.15 -5.33 5.46
C ALA A 67 -6.54 -4.12 6.19
N LYS A 68 -5.83 -3.25 5.46
CA LYS A 68 -5.30 -1.99 5.98
C LYS A 68 -6.43 -1.00 6.27
N GLU A 69 -7.37 -0.85 5.35
CA GLU A 69 -8.50 0.06 5.53
C GLU A 69 -9.45 -0.43 6.62
N ILE A 70 -9.72 -1.74 6.71
CA ILE A 70 -10.45 -2.34 7.83
C ILE A 70 -9.75 -2.04 9.16
N ALA A 71 -8.41 -2.13 9.22
CA ALA A 71 -7.69 -1.83 10.44
C ALA A 71 -7.77 -0.34 10.84
N ARG A 72 -7.67 0.56 9.86
CA ARG A 72 -7.87 2.00 10.05
C ARG A 72 -9.29 2.30 10.55
N LEU A 73 -10.31 1.80 9.85
CA LEU A 73 -11.72 2.00 10.21
C LEU A 73 -12.05 1.45 11.60
N LYS A 74 -11.49 0.29 11.97
CA LYS A 74 -11.64 -0.27 13.33
C LYS A 74 -11.05 0.63 14.40
N LYS A 75 -9.90 1.26 14.13
CA LYS A 75 -9.27 2.21 15.06
C LYS A 75 -10.15 3.46 15.22
N GLU A 76 -10.59 4.04 14.10
CA GLU A 76 -11.45 5.24 14.09
C GLU A 76 -12.78 5.01 14.83
N LEU A 77 -13.40 3.85 14.61
CA LEU A 77 -14.60 3.43 15.35
C LEU A 77 -14.36 3.30 16.85
N LYS A 78 -13.20 2.78 17.26
CA LYS A 78 -12.85 2.65 18.68
C LYS A 78 -12.65 4.03 19.30
N ASP A 79 -11.85 4.89 18.68
CA ASP A 79 -11.55 6.23 19.19
C ASP A 79 -12.86 7.05 19.34
N THR A 80 -13.78 6.92 18.38
CA THR A 80 -15.11 7.57 18.44
C THR A 80 -15.96 7.03 19.60
N LYS A 81 -15.98 5.70 19.81
CA LYS A 81 -16.71 5.09 20.93
C LYS A 81 -16.14 5.48 22.28
N ASP A 82 -14.81 5.49 22.41
CA ASP A 82 -14.12 5.88 23.64
C ASP A 82 -14.41 7.35 23.96
N ALA A 83 -14.37 8.25 22.96
CA ALA A 83 -14.75 9.65 23.14
C ALA A 83 -16.21 9.81 23.63
N LEU A 84 -17.13 9.05 23.04
CA LEU A 84 -18.54 9.07 23.42
C LEU A 84 -18.76 8.60 24.87
N GLU A 85 -18.06 7.55 25.30
CA GLU A 85 -18.12 7.07 26.69
C GLU A 85 -17.55 8.08 27.69
N VAL A 86 -16.48 8.80 27.33
CA VAL A 86 -15.96 9.90 28.15
C VAL A 86 -16.99 11.02 28.30
N LEU A 87 -17.64 11.43 27.21
CA LEU A 87 -18.67 12.47 27.24
C LEU A 87 -19.88 12.07 28.09
N LYS A 88 -20.38 10.83 27.94
CA LYS A 88 -21.45 10.30 28.79
C LYS A 88 -21.09 10.34 30.26
N LYS A 89 -19.87 9.91 30.62
CA LYS A 89 -19.38 9.95 32.00
C LYS A 89 -19.33 11.38 32.54
N ALA A 90 -18.85 12.33 31.75
CA ALA A 90 -18.81 13.75 32.14
C ALA A 90 -20.21 14.30 32.41
N ILE A 91 -21.18 14.04 31.53
CA ILE A 91 -22.59 14.44 31.73
C ILE A 91 -23.16 13.80 33.01
N GLY A 92 -22.92 12.50 33.23
CA GLY A 92 -23.39 11.80 34.43
C GLY A 92 -22.77 12.30 35.75
N ILE A 93 -21.58 12.89 35.71
CA ILE A 93 -20.94 13.54 36.87
C ILE A 93 -21.52 14.93 37.09
N LEU A 94 -21.73 15.72 36.03
CA LEU A 94 -22.23 17.10 36.10
C LEU A 94 -23.74 17.19 36.36
N GLY A 95 -24.51 16.14 36.02
CA GLY A 95 -25.95 16.05 36.27
C GLY A 95 -26.34 15.52 37.65
N LYS A 96 -25.37 15.31 38.55
CA LYS A 96 -25.57 15.03 39.99
C LYS A 96 -25.28 16.29 40.79
#